data_AF-A0A7S0AMV7-F1
#
_entry.id   AF-A0A7S0AMV7-F1
#
_cell.length_a   1.000
_cell.length_b   1.000
_cell.length_c   1.000
_cell.angle_alpha   90.00
_cell.angle_beta   90.00
_cell.angle_gamma   90.00
#
_symmetry.space_group_name_H-M   'P 1'
#
loop_
_entity.id
_entity.type
_entity.pdbx_description
1 polymer ?
#
loop_
_entity_poly.entity_id
_entity_poly.type
_entity_poly.pdbx_seq_one_letter_code
_entity_poly.pdbx_strand_id
1 'polypeptide(L)'
;RAVALRLVLPSGTRLPLQELGAPLAECTFFMRPAAGSDKQLKIARCELSALQVPSLLIEGLLGFPLRVYLEEDFFQAFDEVRQQRLRRALCDGLGVEDSALVVDRVREGSVIVDAHVAMAPSEALALLRKFSVTALEQYLQEEGFAVGQGTQGYVEVPGQLAAQRWLQWAAAN
;
A
#
# COMPACT_ATOMS: atom_id res chain seq x y z
N ARG A 1 -13.12 -3.03 30.93
CA ARG A 1 -13.35 -1.75 30.20
C ARG A 1 -13.60 -2.12 28.75
N ALA A 2 -14.79 -1.86 28.20
CA ALA A 2 -15.11 -2.19 26.81
C ALA A 2 -14.98 -0.93 25.96
N VAL A 3 -14.28 -1.03 24.84
CA VAL A 3 -14.14 0.04 23.84
C VAL A 3 -15.04 -0.32 22.67
N ALA A 4 -15.90 0.62 22.27
CA ALA A 4 -16.68 0.49 21.04
C ALA A 4 -15.92 1.17 19.89
N LEU A 5 -15.84 0.50 18.75
CA LEU A 5 -15.23 1.00 17.52
C LEU A 5 -16.32 1.31 16.51
N ARG A 6 -16.29 2.52 15.94
CA ARG A 6 -17.06 2.86 14.74
C ARG A 6 -16.08 3.12 13.59
N LEU A 7 -16.26 2.37 12.51
CA LEU A 7 -15.55 2.52 11.24
C LEU A 7 -16.49 3.19 10.24
N VAL A 8 -16.03 4.24 9.57
CA VAL A 8 -16.78 4.93 8.51
C VAL A 8 -15.83 5.21 7.36
N LEU A 9 -16.21 4.80 6.15
CA LEU A 9 -15.53 5.24 4.93
C LEU A 9 -15.88 6.72 4.67
N PRO A 10 -14.91 7.58 4.31
CA PRO A 10 -15.16 8.95 3.93
C PRO A 10 -16.25 9.05 2.85
N SER A 11 -17.11 10.05 2.97
CA SER A 11 -18.08 10.38 1.93
C SER A 11 -17.34 10.77 0.65
N GLY A 12 -17.45 9.96 -0.39
CA GLY A 12 -16.78 10.19 -1.68
C GLY A 12 -15.63 9.24 -2.00
N THR A 13 -15.36 8.23 -1.16
CA THR A 13 -14.44 7.13 -1.52
C THR A 13 -14.90 6.46 -2.80
N ARG A 14 -14.18 6.71 -3.90
CA ARG A 14 -14.37 6.05 -5.19
C ARG A 14 -13.50 4.81 -5.24
N LEU A 15 -14.04 3.76 -5.85
CA LEU A 15 -13.33 2.53 -6.07
C LEU A 15 -13.15 2.34 -7.60
N PRO A 16 -11.97 1.95 -8.09
CA PRO A 16 -10.71 1.73 -7.36
C PRO A 16 -10.19 3.00 -6.68
N LEU A 17 -9.51 2.83 -5.53
CA LEU A 17 -8.87 3.96 -4.86
C LEU A 17 -7.77 4.50 -5.76
N GLN A 18 -7.73 5.82 -5.93
CA GLN A 18 -6.69 6.49 -6.73
C GLN A 18 -5.46 6.85 -5.91
N GLU A 19 -5.56 6.86 -4.58
CA GLU A 19 -4.47 7.24 -3.67
C GLU A 19 -4.43 6.29 -2.45
N LEU A 20 -3.51 5.33 -2.46
CA LEU A 20 -3.32 4.38 -1.35
C LEU A 20 -2.92 5.07 -0.03
N GLY A 21 -2.28 6.23 -0.12
CA GLY A 21 -1.88 7.02 1.04
C GLY A 21 -3.01 7.85 1.66
N ALA A 22 -4.16 7.96 0.99
CA ALA A 22 -5.28 8.75 1.50
C ALA A 22 -5.99 8.02 2.67
N PRO A 23 -6.59 8.77 3.61
CA PRO A 23 -7.46 8.20 4.63
C PRO A 23 -8.59 7.37 4.00
N LEU A 24 -8.58 6.06 4.25
CA LEU A 24 -9.62 5.12 3.84
C LEU A 24 -10.79 5.12 4.82
N ALA A 25 -10.50 5.17 6.12
CA ALA A 25 -11.51 5.07 7.15
C ALA A 25 -11.16 5.95 8.35
N GLU A 26 -12.16 6.57 8.94
CA GLU A 26 -12.02 7.21 10.24
C GLU A 26 -12.44 6.22 11.32
N CYS A 27 -11.53 5.95 12.25
CA CYS A 27 -11.78 5.19 13.47
C CYS A 27 -11.99 6.15 14.62
N THR A 28 -13.18 6.11 15.22
CA THR A 28 -13.42 6.80 16.49
C THR A 28 -13.65 5.79 17.61
N PHE A 29 -12.92 5.97 18.70
CA PHE A 29 -13.01 5.14 19.90
C PHE A 29 -13.84 5.83 20.96
N PHE A 30 -14.84 5.13 21.47
CA PHE A 30 -15.72 5.62 22.53
C PHE A 30 -15.54 4.81 23.80
N MET A 31 -15.54 5.51 24.94
CA MET A 31 -15.67 4.85 26.22
C MET A 31 -17.12 4.44 26.42
N ARG A 32 -17.34 3.17 26.76
CA ARG A 32 -18.67 2.75 27.20
C ARG A 32 -19.06 3.58 28.43
N PRO A 33 -20.28 4.16 28.45
CA PRO A 33 -20.70 4.94 29.60
C PRO A 33 -20.70 4.08 30.86
N ALA A 34 -20.38 4.69 32.00
CA ALA A 34 -20.60 4.07 33.30
C ALA A 34 -22.10 3.86 33.52
N ALA A 35 -22.48 2.85 34.32
CA ALA A 35 -23.87 2.59 34.64
C ALA A 35 -24.53 3.86 35.22
N GLY A 36 -25.57 4.37 34.56
CA GLY A 36 -26.28 5.61 34.95
C GLY A 36 -25.86 6.88 34.21
N SER A 37 -24.97 6.82 33.22
CA SER A 37 -24.63 7.95 32.34
C SER A 37 -24.95 7.65 30.88
N ASP A 38 -25.56 8.59 30.17
CA ASP A 38 -25.81 8.48 28.72
C ASP A 38 -24.70 9.13 27.87
N LYS A 39 -23.73 9.79 28.52
CA LYS A 39 -22.65 10.48 27.80
C LYS A 39 -21.58 9.50 27.33
N GLN A 40 -21.57 9.22 26.04
CA GLN A 40 -20.44 8.57 25.37
C GLN A 40 -19.27 9.55 25.29
N LEU A 41 -18.12 9.12 25.81
CA LEU A 41 -16.92 9.96 25.82
C LEU A 41 -16.02 9.53 24.66
N LYS A 42 -15.81 10.42 23.68
CA LYS A 42 -14.87 10.21 22.58
C LYS A 42 -13.45 10.26 23.15
N ILE A 43 -12.72 9.15 23.06
CA ILE A 43 -11.39 8.99 23.65
C ILE A 43 -10.32 9.34 22.62
N ALA A 44 -10.46 8.82 21.40
CA ALA A 44 -9.46 8.95 20.37
C ALA A 44 -10.11 8.94 18.98
N ARG A 45 -9.41 9.55 18.03
CA ARG A 45 -9.69 9.49 16.60
C ARG A 45 -8.39 9.13 15.91
N CYS A 46 -8.44 8.19 14.99
CA CYS A 46 -7.36 8.00 14.02
C CYS A 46 -7.94 7.79 12.62
N GLU A 47 -7.13 8.08 11.63
CA GLU A 47 -7.42 7.84 10.23
C GLU A 47 -6.56 6.65 9.80
N LEU A 48 -7.22 5.68 9.16
CA LEU A 48 -6.59 4.49 8.63
C LEU A 48 -6.49 4.66 7.13
N SER A 49 -5.27 4.64 6.60
CA SER A 49 -5.01 4.61 5.16
C SER A 49 -5.18 3.20 4.59
N ALA A 50 -5.26 3.11 3.27
CA ALA A 50 -5.37 1.84 2.56
C ALA A 50 -4.29 0.83 2.96
N LEU A 51 -3.07 1.34 3.05
CA LEU A 51 -1.85 0.57 3.33
C LEU A 51 -1.78 0.08 4.77
N GLN A 52 -2.50 0.74 5.69
CA GLN A 52 -2.57 0.35 7.10
C GLN A 52 -3.64 -0.70 7.39
N VAL A 53 -4.64 -0.84 6.51
CA VAL A 53 -5.66 -1.88 6.66
C VAL A 53 -5.94 -2.61 5.35
N PRO A 54 -4.97 -3.39 4.84
CA PRO A 54 -5.11 -4.08 3.57
C PRO A 54 -6.32 -5.01 3.57
N SER A 55 -6.64 -5.65 4.70
CA SER A 55 -7.84 -6.52 4.84
C SER A 55 -9.17 -5.82 4.57
N LEU A 56 -9.29 -4.49 4.78
CA LEU A 56 -10.51 -3.74 4.47
C LEU A 56 -10.61 -3.34 2.99
N LEU A 57 -9.54 -3.47 2.23
CA LEU A 57 -9.47 -3.00 0.85
C LEU A 57 -9.35 -4.08 -0.19
N ILE A 58 -8.83 -5.23 0.19
CA ILE A 58 -8.74 -6.28 -0.81
C ILE A 58 -10.16 -6.73 -1.19
N GLU A 59 -11.17 -6.61 -0.31
CA GLU A 59 -12.59 -6.80 -0.65
C GLU A 59 -13.12 -5.91 -1.79
N GLY A 60 -12.39 -4.87 -2.19
CA GLY A 60 -12.81 -3.87 -3.17
C GLY A 60 -12.05 -3.91 -4.48
N LEU A 61 -11.01 -3.09 -4.62
CA LEU A 61 -10.64 -2.56 -5.95
C LEU A 61 -9.18 -2.07 -6.05
N LEU A 62 -8.21 -2.86 -5.64
CA LEU A 62 -6.81 -2.51 -5.85
C LEU A 62 -6.07 -3.73 -6.37
N GLY A 63 -5.36 -3.57 -7.47
CA GLY A 63 -4.47 -4.60 -7.99
C GLY A 63 -3.32 -4.93 -7.02
N PHE A 64 -2.26 -5.57 -7.50
CA PHE A 64 -1.15 -6.00 -6.63
C PHE A 64 -0.43 -4.77 -6.03
N PRO A 65 -0.50 -4.53 -4.71
CA PRO A 65 0.09 -3.33 -4.12
C PRO A 65 1.59 -3.50 -3.94
N LEU A 66 2.34 -2.46 -4.26
CA LEU A 66 3.78 -2.40 -4.10
C LEU A 66 4.17 -1.09 -3.44
N ARG A 67 5.07 -1.17 -2.46
CA ARG A 67 5.77 0.01 -1.98
C ARG A 67 7.27 -0.17 -2.10
N VAL A 68 7.90 0.85 -2.65
CA VAL A 68 9.34 0.91 -2.83
C VAL A 68 9.88 2.07 -2.02
N TYR A 69 10.82 1.79 -1.13
CA TYR A 69 11.58 2.78 -0.41
C TYR A 69 12.94 2.88 -1.10
N LEU A 70 13.27 4.05 -1.62
CA LEU A 70 14.55 4.36 -2.23
C LEU A 70 15.37 5.21 -1.26
N GLU A 71 16.63 4.86 -1.13
CA GLU A 71 17.61 5.73 -0.49
C GLU A 71 18.04 6.77 -1.52
N GLU A 72 17.63 8.03 -1.31
CA GLU A 72 18.17 9.15 -2.07
C GLU A 72 19.03 10.02 -1.18
N ASP A 73 20.20 10.39 -1.70
CA ASP A 73 20.97 11.50 -1.15
C ASP A 73 20.10 12.76 -1.20
N PHE A 74 19.99 13.45 -0.06
CA PHE A 74 19.24 14.71 0.12
C PHE A 74 19.52 15.80 -0.94
N PHE A 75 20.57 15.64 -1.74
CA PHE A 75 21.05 16.59 -2.75
C PHE A 75 20.73 16.20 -4.20
N GLN A 76 20.25 14.98 -4.46
CA GLN A 76 19.83 14.56 -5.80
C GLN A 76 18.31 14.62 -5.89
N ALA A 77 17.78 15.37 -6.86
CA ALA A 77 16.33 15.45 -7.07
C ALA A 77 15.82 14.16 -7.72
N PHE A 78 14.72 13.60 -7.19
CA PHE A 78 13.95 12.54 -7.84
C PHE A 78 13.13 13.08 -9.01
N ASP A 79 13.82 13.49 -10.06
CA ASP A 79 13.26 14.12 -11.25
C ASP A 79 12.40 13.14 -12.10
N GLU A 80 11.70 13.69 -13.10
CA GLU A 80 10.84 12.92 -14.01
C GLU A 80 11.61 11.79 -14.73
N VAL A 81 12.89 12.01 -15.02
CA VAL A 81 13.73 11.01 -15.71
C VAL A 81 13.98 9.82 -14.78
N ARG A 82 14.32 10.06 -13.51
CA ARG A 82 14.47 9.01 -12.48
C ARG A 82 13.16 8.28 -12.22
N GLN A 83 12.06 9.01 -12.14
CA GLN A 83 10.73 8.41 -12.00
C GLN A 83 10.41 7.45 -13.15
N GLN A 84 10.68 7.86 -14.40
CA GLN A 84 10.49 7.01 -15.57
C GLN A 84 11.41 5.79 -15.56
N ARG A 85 12.68 5.96 -15.17
CA ARG A 85 13.63 4.85 -15.02
C ARG A 85 13.17 3.85 -13.96
N LEU A 86 12.72 4.33 -12.80
CA LEU A 86 12.21 3.48 -11.73
C LEU A 86 10.97 2.71 -12.21
N ARG A 87 10.03 3.41 -12.84
CA ARG A 87 8.81 2.79 -13.39
C ARG A 87 9.15 1.65 -14.35
N ARG A 88 10.08 1.85 -15.28
CA ARG A 88 10.54 0.79 -16.18
C ARG A 88 11.17 -0.37 -15.42
N ALA A 89 12.08 -0.08 -14.50
CA ALA A 89 12.75 -1.11 -13.70
C ALA A 89 11.74 -1.94 -12.87
N LEU A 90 10.70 -1.30 -12.33
CA LEU A 90 9.62 -2.00 -11.63
C LEU A 90 8.80 -2.87 -12.57
N CYS A 91 8.43 -2.37 -13.74
CA CYS A 91 7.69 -3.15 -14.74
C CYS A 91 8.50 -4.38 -15.19
N ASP A 92 9.78 -4.20 -15.50
CA ASP A 92 10.67 -5.27 -15.94
C ASP A 92 10.91 -6.30 -14.82
N GLY A 93 11.19 -5.84 -13.60
CA GLY A 93 11.42 -6.69 -12.43
C GLY A 93 10.18 -7.46 -11.98
N LEU A 94 8.98 -6.90 -12.17
CA LEU A 94 7.71 -7.58 -11.90
C LEU A 94 7.24 -8.44 -13.08
N GLY A 95 7.80 -8.24 -14.28
CA GLY A 95 7.36 -8.88 -15.52
C GLY A 95 5.97 -8.44 -15.97
N VAL A 96 5.64 -7.16 -15.84
CA VAL A 96 4.32 -6.58 -16.17
C VAL A 96 4.45 -5.47 -17.21
N GLU A 97 3.39 -5.24 -17.98
CA GLU A 97 3.36 -4.14 -18.95
C GLU A 97 3.38 -2.77 -18.25
N ASP A 98 3.97 -1.78 -18.91
CA ASP A 98 4.05 -0.41 -18.40
C ASP A 98 2.67 0.19 -18.08
N SER A 99 1.66 -0.11 -18.90
CA SER A 99 0.26 0.30 -18.68
C SER A 99 -0.40 -0.32 -17.46
N ALA A 100 0.15 -1.42 -16.92
CA ALA A 100 -0.39 -2.07 -15.73
C ALA A 100 0.11 -1.42 -14.43
N LEU A 101 1.30 -0.80 -14.42
CA LEU A 101 1.83 -0.16 -13.22
C LEU A 101 1.27 1.26 -13.07
N VAL A 102 0.54 1.47 -11.98
CA VAL A 102 0.00 2.76 -11.56
C VAL A 102 0.81 3.26 -10.37
N VAL A 103 1.43 4.43 -10.52
CA VAL A 103 2.12 5.13 -9.41
C VAL A 103 1.11 6.02 -8.72
N ASP A 104 0.73 5.68 -7.49
CA ASP A 104 -0.28 6.40 -6.73
C ASP A 104 0.31 7.63 -6.03
N ARG A 105 1.53 7.51 -5.51
CA ARG A 105 2.18 8.60 -4.77
C ARG A 105 3.69 8.46 -4.73
N VAL A 106 4.36 9.60 -4.85
CA VAL A 106 5.78 9.77 -4.53
C VAL A 106 5.88 10.70 -3.33
N ARG A 107 6.62 10.32 -2.28
CA ARG A 107 6.85 11.17 -1.10
C ARG A 107 8.28 11.69 -1.12
N GLU A 108 8.42 13.01 -1.12
CA GLU A 108 9.72 13.70 -1.12
C GLU A 108 10.30 13.75 0.31
N GLY A 109 11.61 13.53 0.44
CA GLY A 109 12.37 13.52 1.72
C GLY A 109 12.87 12.14 2.17
N SER A 110 12.14 11.09 1.82
CA SER A 110 12.62 9.71 1.78
C SER A 110 11.82 9.13 0.63
N VAL A 111 12.45 8.89 -0.52
CA VAL A 111 11.71 8.60 -1.75
C VAL A 111 10.95 7.30 -1.58
N ILE A 112 9.67 7.45 -1.23
CA ILE A 112 8.73 6.35 -1.05
C ILE A 112 7.78 6.42 -2.21
N VAL A 113 7.76 5.35 -2.98
CA VAL A 113 6.88 5.18 -4.14
C VAL A 113 5.82 4.16 -3.75
N ASP A 114 4.59 4.66 -3.56
CA ASP A 114 3.38 3.87 -3.41
C ASP A 114 2.85 3.58 -4.83
N ALA A 115 2.72 2.31 -5.20
CA ALA A 115 2.22 1.90 -6.51
C ALA A 115 1.31 0.67 -6.39
N HIS A 116 0.53 0.42 -7.44
CA HIS A 116 -0.16 -0.85 -7.62
C HIS A 116 -0.09 -1.31 -9.07
N VAL A 117 -0.16 -2.62 -9.26
CA VAL A 117 -0.26 -3.20 -10.59
C VAL A 117 -1.72 -3.57 -10.86
N ALA A 118 -2.36 -2.85 -11.77
CA ALA A 118 -3.72 -3.12 -12.22
C ALA A 118 -3.77 -4.44 -13.01
N MET A 119 -4.31 -5.48 -12.38
CA MET A 119 -4.43 -6.81 -12.98
C MET A 119 -5.57 -7.60 -12.35
N ALA A 120 -5.96 -8.70 -13.00
CA ALA A 120 -7.02 -9.57 -12.48
C ALA A 120 -6.55 -10.30 -11.19
N PRO A 121 -7.47 -10.64 -10.25
CA PRO A 121 -7.11 -11.32 -9.01
C PRO A 121 -6.32 -12.64 -9.22
N SER A 122 -6.65 -13.40 -10.25
CA SER A 122 -5.94 -14.64 -10.59
C SER A 122 -4.48 -14.39 -11.00
N GLU A 123 -4.23 -13.30 -11.73
CA GLU A 123 -2.89 -12.89 -12.18
C GLU A 123 -2.08 -12.34 -11.00
N ALA A 124 -2.70 -11.51 -10.16
CA ALA A 124 -2.09 -11.01 -8.93
C ALA A 124 -1.72 -12.13 -7.96
N LEU A 125 -2.55 -13.19 -7.87
CA LEU A 125 -2.22 -14.38 -7.08
C LEU A 125 -1.00 -15.12 -7.65
N ALA A 126 -0.90 -15.24 -8.98
CA ALA A 126 0.23 -15.87 -9.64
C ALA A 126 1.51 -15.05 -9.46
N LEU A 127 1.42 -13.73 -9.57
CA LEU A 127 2.52 -12.80 -9.30
C LEU A 127 2.97 -12.93 -7.85
N LEU A 128 2.06 -12.86 -6.88
CA LEU A 128 2.39 -12.98 -5.45
C LEU A 128 3.13 -14.28 -5.10
N ARG A 129 2.82 -15.40 -5.79
CA ARG A 129 3.50 -16.70 -5.57
C ARG A 129 4.93 -16.73 -6.12
N LYS A 130 5.22 -15.93 -7.16
CA LYS A 130 6.53 -15.85 -7.81
C LYS A 130 7.35 -14.67 -7.32
N PHE A 131 6.67 -13.69 -6.72
CA PHE A 131 7.26 -12.44 -6.26
C PHE A 131 8.28 -12.70 -5.16
N SER A 132 9.50 -12.21 -5.40
CA SER A 132 10.58 -12.22 -4.43
C SER A 132 11.02 -10.79 -4.20
N VAL A 133 10.80 -10.30 -2.97
CA VAL A 133 11.26 -8.97 -2.53
C VAL A 133 12.75 -8.83 -2.80
N THR A 134 13.55 -9.81 -2.38
CA THR A 134 15.00 -9.80 -2.54
C THR A 134 15.44 -9.79 -4.01
N ALA A 135 14.74 -10.50 -4.89
CA ALA A 135 15.07 -10.50 -6.31
C ALA A 135 14.77 -9.14 -6.96
N LEU A 136 13.64 -8.52 -6.59
CA LEU A 136 13.29 -7.19 -7.09
C LEU A 136 14.23 -6.11 -6.53
N GLU A 137 14.60 -6.18 -5.25
CA GLU A 137 15.59 -5.29 -4.64
C GLU A 137 16.94 -5.39 -5.36
N GLN A 138 17.42 -6.61 -5.60
CA GLN A 138 18.67 -6.83 -6.34
C GLN A 138 18.58 -6.27 -7.76
N TYR A 139 17.47 -6.49 -8.47
CA TYR A 139 17.26 -5.94 -9.81
C TYR A 139 17.29 -4.41 -9.80
N LEU A 140 16.62 -3.77 -8.84
CA LEU A 140 16.63 -2.32 -8.71
C LEU A 140 18.04 -1.78 -8.38
N GLN A 141 18.82 -2.50 -7.56
CA GLN A 141 20.23 -2.17 -7.31
C GLN A 141 21.08 -2.25 -8.59
N GLU A 142 20.89 -3.28 -9.41
CA GLU A 142 21.56 -3.44 -10.71
C GLU A 142 21.21 -2.29 -11.67
N GLU A 143 19.97 -1.78 -11.60
CA GLU A 143 19.50 -0.60 -12.35
C GLU A 143 19.98 0.74 -11.77
N GLY A 144 20.75 0.71 -10.68
CA GLY A 144 21.37 1.88 -10.05
C GLY A 144 20.48 2.60 -9.04
N PHE A 145 19.45 1.95 -8.52
CA PHE A 145 18.66 2.44 -7.38
C PHE A 145 19.24 1.88 -6.07
N ALA A 146 19.50 2.75 -5.10
CA ALA A 146 19.94 2.30 -3.79
C ALA A 146 18.74 1.71 -3.02
N VAL A 147 18.64 0.38 -3.00
CA VAL A 147 17.59 -0.38 -2.33
C VAL A 147 18.23 -1.37 -1.35
N GLY A 148 18.50 -0.98 -0.10
CA GLY A 148 19.09 -1.81 0.98
C GLY A 148 20.52 -1.39 1.36
N GLN A 149 21.00 -1.46 2.62
CA GLN A 149 20.70 -2.33 3.78
C GLN A 149 20.39 -1.58 5.09
N GLY A 150 19.46 -2.08 5.92
CA GLY A 150 19.14 -1.56 7.26
C GLY A 150 17.83 -0.76 7.29
N THR A 151 17.67 0.19 8.22
CA THR A 151 16.48 1.08 8.32
C THR A 151 16.30 2.04 7.13
N GLN A 152 16.93 1.79 5.98
CA GLN A 152 16.92 2.63 4.78
C GLN A 152 16.90 1.73 3.52
N GLY A 153 15.96 2.02 2.60
CA GLY A 153 15.74 1.38 1.29
C GLY A 153 15.26 -0.09 1.32
N TYR A 154 14.01 -0.37 0.93
CA TYR A 154 13.46 -1.74 0.86
C TYR A 154 12.21 -1.81 -0.04
N VAL A 155 11.80 -3.01 -0.45
CA VAL A 155 10.52 -3.24 -1.15
C VAL A 155 9.57 -4.00 -0.24
N GLU A 156 8.29 -3.59 -0.18
CA GLU A 156 7.26 -4.33 0.54
C GLU A 156 5.98 -4.51 -0.29
N VAL A 157 5.26 -5.58 0.03
CA VAL A 157 3.87 -5.81 -0.39
C VAL A 157 2.99 -5.58 0.84
N PRO A 158 2.39 -4.39 0.99
CA PRO A 158 1.63 -4.03 2.19
C PRO A 158 0.52 -5.04 2.48
N GLY A 159 0.55 -5.62 3.68
CA GLY A 159 -0.43 -6.63 4.11
C GLY A 159 -0.44 -7.91 3.29
N GLN A 160 0.73 -8.35 2.81
CA GLN A 160 0.92 -9.54 1.97
C GLN A 160 0.05 -10.75 2.36
N LEU A 161 -0.05 -11.09 3.65
CA LEU A 161 -0.85 -12.23 4.11
C LEU A 161 -2.36 -12.02 3.91
N ALA A 162 -2.85 -10.81 4.14
CA ALA A 162 -4.24 -10.46 3.87
C ALA A 162 -4.50 -10.49 2.37
N ALA A 163 -3.60 -9.87 1.58
CA ALA A 163 -3.68 -9.84 0.12
C ALA A 163 -3.72 -11.27 -0.46
N GLN A 164 -2.87 -12.16 0.02
CA GLN A 164 -2.85 -13.56 -0.37
C GLN A 164 -4.19 -14.25 -0.13
N ARG A 165 -4.75 -14.12 1.07
CA ARG A 165 -6.00 -14.79 1.45
C ARG A 165 -7.18 -14.31 0.61
N TRP A 166 -7.25 -13.01 0.34
CA TRP A 166 -8.30 -12.49 -0.53
C TRP A 166 -8.08 -12.94 -1.98
N LEU A 167 -6.86 -12.83 -2.51
CA LEU A 167 -6.57 -13.23 -3.88
C LEU A 167 -6.93 -14.71 -4.11
N GLN A 168 -6.72 -15.55 -3.10
CA GLN A 168 -7.16 -16.95 -3.10
C GLN A 168 -8.69 -17.09 -3.12
N TRP A 169 -9.43 -16.30 -2.35
CA TRP A 169 -10.90 -16.30 -2.37
C TRP A 169 -11.45 -15.75 -3.69
N ALA A 170 -10.95 -14.60 -4.16
CA ALA A 170 -11.40 -13.94 -5.38
C ALA A 170 -11.04 -14.70 -6.66
N ALA A 171 -9.95 -15.49 -6.66
CA ALA A 171 -9.65 -16.38 -7.79
C ALA A 171 -10.53 -17.65 -7.81
N ALA A 172 -11.21 -17.95 -6.71
CA ALA A 172 -12.04 -19.15 -6.55
C ALA A 172 -13.55 -18.89 -6.71
N ASN A 173 -13.96 -17.62 -6.81
CA ASN A 173 -15.36 -17.17 -6.94
C ASN A 173 -15.49 -16.23 -8.15
#